data_AF-A0A1V5H1G3-F1
#
_entry.id   AF-A0A1V5H1G3-F1
#
_cell.length_a   1.000
_cell.length_b   1.000
_cell.length_c   1.000
_cell.angle_alpha   90.00
_cell.angle_beta   90.00
_cell.angle_gamma   90.00
#
_symmetry.space_group_name_H-M   'P 1'
#
loop_
_entity.id
_entity.type
_entity.pdbx_description
1 polymer ?
#
loop_
_entity_poly.entity_id
_entity_poly.type
_entity_poly.pdbx_seq_one_letter_code
_entity_poly.pdbx_strand_id
1 'polypeptide(L)'
;MKKFLAVLAVLIFVGLPLIHLIRGSFEEDWSILPASRSKKTVEITEISDDTFTQGMIQGQWVLYLYYPNITKSLELMIDEKGNVTNKPEGLDGAAVVTLGESGDLEMQSGSLNLKGSMDKTRERLEGMAVVRDASSPIPFSCFKIGTFQAGK
;
A
#
# COMPACT_ATOMS: atom_id res chain seq x y z
N MET A 1 -52.94 30.71 -47.77
CA MET A 1 -51.48 30.40 -47.73
C MET A 1 -50.62 31.56 -47.18
N LYS A 2 -51.07 32.32 -46.16
CA LYS A 2 -50.21 33.34 -45.47
C LYS A 2 -49.81 32.93 -44.05
N LYS A 3 -50.57 32.04 -43.41
CA LYS A 3 -50.33 31.55 -42.04
C LYS A 3 -49.14 30.57 -41.95
N PHE A 4 -48.90 29.78 -43.00
CA PHE A 4 -47.76 28.85 -43.07
C PHE A 4 -46.40 29.56 -43.16
N LEU A 5 -46.35 30.70 -43.88
CA LEU A 5 -45.12 31.50 -43.96
C LEU A 5 -44.74 32.13 -42.61
N ALA A 6 -45.75 32.55 -41.83
CA ALA A 6 -45.53 33.11 -40.50
C ALA A 6 -45.00 32.07 -39.50
N VAL A 7 -45.50 30.83 -39.56
CA VAL A 7 -45.01 29.73 -38.70
C VAL A 7 -43.59 29.31 -39.06
N LEU A 8 -43.25 29.29 -40.36
CA LEU A 8 -41.88 29.02 -40.82
C LEU A 8 -40.90 30.12 -40.38
N ALA A 9 -41.32 31.39 -40.46
CA ALA A 9 -40.50 32.52 -40.04
C ALA A 9 -40.22 32.51 -38.53
N VAL A 10 -41.20 32.13 -37.69
CA VAL A 10 -41.01 32.00 -36.23
C VAL A 10 -40.07 30.84 -35.90
N LEU A 11 -40.17 29.70 -36.60
CA LEU A 11 -39.25 28.56 -36.41
C LEU A 11 -37.80 28.93 -36.74
N ILE A 12 -37.57 29.75 -37.76
CA ILE A 12 -36.24 30.23 -38.13
C ILE A 12 -35.74 31.25 -37.08
N PHE A 13 -36.56 32.24 -36.71
CA PHE A 13 -36.14 33.30 -35.78
C PHE A 13 -35.94 32.84 -34.34
N VAL A 14 -36.60 31.78 -33.90
CA VAL A 14 -36.45 31.22 -32.54
C VAL A 14 -35.50 30.02 -32.53
N GLY A 15 -35.49 29.20 -33.59
CA GLY A 15 -34.66 28.00 -33.68
C GLY A 15 -33.16 28.30 -33.92
N LEU A 16 -32.84 29.26 -34.79
CA LEU A 16 -31.44 29.63 -35.07
C LEU A 16 -30.69 30.21 -33.86
N PRO A 17 -31.25 31.14 -33.06
CA PRO A 17 -30.56 31.62 -31.88
C PRO A 17 -30.43 30.54 -30.79
N LEU A 18 -31.38 29.59 -30.68
CA LEU A 18 -31.24 28.48 -29.73
C LEU A 18 -30.08 27.53 -30.09
N ILE A 19 -29.91 27.22 -31.39
CA ILE A 19 -28.80 26.39 -31.86
C ILE A 19 -27.46 27.11 -31.67
N HIS A 20 -27.42 28.43 -31.90
CA HIS A 20 -26.22 29.23 -31.63
C HIS A 20 -25.90 29.34 -30.13
N LEU A 21 -26.89 29.40 -29.24
CA LEU A 21 -26.70 29.39 -27.79
C LEU A 21 -26.17 28.04 -27.29
N ILE A 22 -26.73 26.91 -27.77
CA ILE A 22 -26.26 25.58 -27.39
C ILE A 22 -24.84 25.31 -27.94
N ARG A 23 -24.53 25.79 -29.15
CA ARG A 23 -23.19 25.63 -29.74
C ARG A 23 -22.16 26.54 -29.06
N GLY A 24 -22.51 27.78 -28.74
CA GLY A 24 -21.64 28.71 -28.01
C GLY A 24 -21.33 28.27 -26.58
N SER A 25 -22.28 27.64 -25.87
CA SER A 25 -22.05 27.15 -24.49
C SER A 25 -21.32 25.80 -24.41
N PHE A 26 -21.18 25.05 -25.50
CA PHE A 26 -20.43 23.79 -25.50
C PHE A 26 -18.99 23.91 -26.02
N GLU A 27 -18.67 24.94 -26.83
CA GLU A 27 -17.32 25.10 -27.40
C GLU A 27 -16.33 25.81 -26.47
N GLU A 28 -16.79 26.63 -25.50
CA GLU A 28 -15.86 27.29 -24.56
C GLU A 28 -15.51 26.46 -23.31
N ASP A 29 -16.38 25.56 -22.84
CA ASP A 29 -16.17 24.81 -21.58
C ASP A 29 -15.24 23.59 -21.73
N TRP A 30 -14.89 23.20 -22.97
CA TRP A 30 -13.88 22.15 -23.21
C TRP A 30 -12.46 22.69 -23.39
N SER A 31 -12.29 24.02 -23.44
CA SER A 31 -10.97 24.63 -23.68
C SER A 31 -10.16 24.92 -22.41
N ILE A 32 -10.74 24.72 -21.21
CA ILE A 32 -10.08 24.95 -19.91
C ILE A 32 -9.74 23.64 -19.18
N LEU A 33 -9.66 22.52 -19.89
CA LEU A 33 -8.91 21.38 -19.36
C LEU A 33 -7.46 21.55 -19.81
N PRO A 34 -6.49 21.71 -18.89
CA PRO A 34 -5.09 21.83 -19.26
C PRO A 34 -4.71 20.61 -20.09
N ALA A 35 -4.36 20.86 -21.36
CA ALA A 35 -3.75 19.90 -22.28
C ALA A 35 -2.30 19.56 -21.85
N SER A 36 -2.07 19.42 -20.54
CA SER A 36 -0.87 18.89 -19.92
C SER A 36 -1.18 17.96 -18.74
N ARG A 37 -2.36 17.32 -18.72
CA ARG A 37 -2.43 16.00 -18.07
C ARG A 37 -1.56 15.06 -18.89
N SER A 38 -0.28 15.06 -18.56
CA SER A 38 0.60 13.92 -18.78
C SER A 38 -0.23 12.70 -18.46
N LYS A 39 -0.57 11.94 -19.51
CA LYS A 39 -0.99 10.58 -19.37
C LYS A 39 0.26 9.90 -18.82
N LYS A 40 0.48 10.03 -17.51
CA LYS A 40 1.34 9.13 -16.78
C LYS A 40 0.57 7.83 -16.89
N THR A 41 0.82 7.13 -17.98
CA THR A 41 0.71 5.68 -18.03
C THR A 41 1.42 5.27 -16.77
N VAL A 42 0.62 4.94 -15.75
CA VAL A 42 1.11 4.12 -14.67
C VAL A 42 1.48 2.87 -15.44
N GLU A 43 2.75 2.76 -15.79
CA GLU A 43 3.37 1.47 -16.02
C GLU A 43 2.93 0.69 -14.80
N ILE A 44 1.96 -0.19 -15.01
CA ILE A 44 1.70 -1.27 -14.09
C ILE A 44 3.02 -2.02 -14.17
N THR A 45 3.97 -1.62 -13.31
CA THR A 45 5.17 -2.37 -13.04
C THR A 45 4.64 -3.77 -12.84
N GLU A 46 5.06 -4.67 -13.74
CA GLU A 46 4.72 -6.08 -13.66
C GLU A 46 4.69 -6.46 -12.17
N ILE A 47 3.53 -6.92 -11.70
CA ILE A 47 3.47 -7.58 -10.41
C ILE A 47 4.48 -8.71 -10.59
N SER A 48 5.68 -8.54 -10.04
CA SER A 48 6.72 -9.54 -10.17
C SER A 48 6.10 -10.81 -9.60
N ASP A 49 5.82 -11.77 -10.49
CA ASP A 49 5.24 -13.10 -10.20
C ASP A 49 6.20 -13.95 -9.35
N ASP A 50 7.30 -13.36 -8.89
CA ASP A 50 8.12 -13.95 -7.86
C ASP A 50 7.25 -14.12 -6.62
N THR A 51 6.95 -15.37 -6.28
CA THR A 51 6.33 -15.74 -5.02
C THR A 51 7.25 -15.37 -3.86
N PHE A 52 6.68 -15.10 -2.69
CA PHE A 52 7.48 -14.96 -1.48
C PHE A 52 7.95 -16.34 -1.03
N THR A 53 9.21 -16.44 -0.60
CA THR A 53 9.77 -17.68 -0.06
C THR A 53 10.27 -17.45 1.36
N GLN A 54 10.16 -18.48 2.20
CA GLN A 54 10.58 -18.43 3.59
C GLN A 54 12.06 -18.00 3.76
N GLY A 55 12.93 -18.31 2.79
CA GLY A 55 14.33 -17.88 2.82
C GLY A 55 14.53 -16.37 2.72
N MET A 56 13.55 -15.60 2.23
CA MET A 56 13.67 -14.15 2.07
C MET A 56 13.81 -13.42 3.43
N ILE A 57 13.21 -13.98 4.49
CA ILE A 57 13.27 -13.43 5.84
C ILE A 57 14.53 -13.85 6.61
N GLN A 58 15.37 -14.73 6.06
CA GLN A 58 16.63 -15.10 6.71
C GLN A 58 17.53 -13.87 6.85
N GLY A 59 18.07 -13.64 8.04
CA GLY A 59 19.00 -12.54 8.30
C GLY A 59 18.87 -11.92 9.68
N GLN A 60 19.61 -10.82 9.85
CA GLN A 60 19.49 -9.95 11.01
C GLN A 60 18.49 -8.83 10.70
N TRP A 61 17.57 -8.60 11.62
CA TRP A 61 16.50 -7.63 11.51
C TRP A 61 16.42 -6.76 12.76
N VAL A 62 15.93 -5.54 12.60
CA VAL A 62 15.57 -4.66 13.72
C VAL A 62 14.07 -4.41 13.66
N LEU A 63 13.37 -4.86 14.69
CA LEU A 63 11.95 -4.67 14.91
C LEU A 63 11.72 -3.42 15.77
N TYR A 64 10.88 -2.51 15.29
CA TYR A 64 10.39 -1.34 16.01
C TYR A 64 8.92 -1.54 16.39
N LEU A 65 8.62 -1.42 17.68
CA LEU A 65 7.26 -1.47 18.24
C LEU A 65 6.85 -0.07 18.67
N TYR A 66 5.78 0.45 18.07
CA TYR A 66 5.33 1.83 18.26
C TYR A 66 4.24 1.90 19.34
N TYR A 67 4.64 1.90 20.62
CA TYR A 67 3.70 2.18 21.70
C TYR A 67 3.29 3.66 21.69
N PRO A 68 2.15 4.02 22.29
CA PRO A 68 1.65 5.40 22.28
C PRO A 68 2.66 6.46 22.78
N ASN A 69 3.50 6.09 23.74
CA ASN A 69 4.42 7.02 24.42
C ASN A 69 5.91 6.73 24.15
N ILE A 70 6.24 5.59 23.53
CA ILE A 70 7.62 5.17 23.33
C ILE A 70 7.74 4.22 22.14
N THR A 71 8.84 4.29 21.41
CA THR A 71 9.21 3.24 20.44
C THR A 71 10.22 2.32 21.09
N LYS A 72 9.91 1.02 21.16
CA LYS A 72 10.88 -0.01 21.58
C LYS A 72 11.51 -0.64 20.35
N SER A 73 12.80 -0.96 20.40
CA SER A 73 13.51 -1.67 19.33
C SER A 73 14.07 -2.99 19.84
N LEU A 74 13.97 -4.03 19.00
CA LEU A 74 14.44 -5.38 19.28
C LEU A 74 15.24 -5.87 18.08
N GLU A 75 16.41 -6.47 18.30
CA GLU A 75 17.14 -7.15 17.24
C GLU A 75 16.66 -8.59 17.13
N LEU A 76 16.45 -9.08 15.91
CA LEU A 76 16.05 -10.45 15.61
C LEU A 76 17.07 -11.08 14.66
N MET A 77 17.45 -12.33 14.93
CA MET A 77 18.27 -13.15 14.04
C MET A 77 17.43 -14.33 13.58
N ILE A 78 17.00 -14.31 12.32
CA ILE A 78 16.08 -15.28 11.73
C ILE A 78 16.89 -16.27 10.88
N ASP A 79 16.74 -17.57 11.16
CA ASP A 79 17.35 -18.65 10.38
C ASP A 79 16.56 -18.97 9.08
N GLU A 80 17.05 -19.93 8.29
CA GLU A 80 16.41 -20.36 7.02
C GLU A 80 15.00 -20.93 7.19
N LYS A 81 14.68 -21.43 8.39
CA LYS A 81 13.38 -22.01 8.72
C LYS A 81 12.43 -20.97 9.29
N GLY A 82 12.90 -19.75 9.56
CA GLY A 82 12.14 -18.68 10.19
C GLY A 82 12.22 -18.66 11.72
N ASN A 83 13.06 -19.49 12.35
CA ASN A 83 13.23 -19.44 13.79
C ASN A 83 14.05 -18.21 14.19
N VAL A 84 13.59 -17.51 15.22
CA VAL A 84 14.37 -16.45 15.86
C VAL A 84 15.38 -17.11 16.80
N THR A 85 16.65 -17.01 16.45
CA THR A 85 17.76 -17.71 17.11
C THR A 85 18.41 -16.91 18.23
N ASN A 86 18.33 -15.58 18.19
CA ASN A 86 18.73 -14.75 19.31
C ASN A 86 17.56 -14.64 20.31
N LYS A 87 17.89 -14.49 21.60
CA LYS A 87 16.91 -14.24 22.67
C LYS A 87 16.97 -12.75 23.06
N PRO A 88 16.37 -11.84 22.28
CA PRO A 88 16.35 -10.43 22.66
C PRO A 88 15.50 -10.25 23.93
N GLU A 89 15.94 -9.34 24.79
CA GLU A 89 15.18 -8.96 25.99
C GLU A 89 13.78 -8.48 25.59
N GLY A 90 12.74 -9.17 26.06
CA GLY A 90 11.32 -8.87 25.74
C GLY A 90 10.60 -9.91 24.89
N LEU A 91 11.31 -10.88 24.30
CA LEU A 91 10.72 -12.05 23.67
C LEU A 91 10.78 -13.26 24.62
N ASP A 92 9.62 -13.68 25.11
CA ASP A 92 9.49 -14.87 25.94
C ASP A 92 9.29 -16.12 25.07
N GLY A 93 10.18 -17.10 25.24
CA GLY A 93 10.09 -18.39 24.56
C GLY A 93 10.71 -18.43 23.17
N ALA A 94 10.46 -19.52 22.45
CA ALA A 94 10.85 -19.63 21.05
C ALA A 94 9.90 -18.79 20.19
N ALA A 95 10.46 -18.06 19.22
CA ALA A 95 9.69 -17.32 18.24
C ALA A 95 9.95 -17.87 16.84
N VAL A 96 8.87 -18.02 16.06
CA VAL A 96 8.93 -18.46 14.67
C VAL A 96 8.21 -17.43 13.82
N VAL A 97 8.88 -17.02 12.74
CA VAL A 97 8.38 -16.10 11.73
C VAL A 97 8.01 -16.93 10.50
N THR A 98 6.78 -16.78 10.02
CA THR A 98 6.26 -17.46 8.83
C THR A 98 5.92 -16.41 7.78
N LEU A 99 6.36 -16.64 6.55
CA LEU A 99 6.01 -15.81 5.40
C LEU A 99 5.20 -16.65 4.41
N GLY A 100 3.95 -16.24 4.18
CA GLY A 100 3.08 -16.83 3.17
C GLY A 100 3.50 -16.45 1.75
N GLU A 101 3.07 -17.23 0.76
CA GLU A 101 3.39 -17.01 -0.65
C GLU A 101 2.87 -15.65 -1.19
N SER A 102 1.83 -15.11 -0.55
CA SER A 102 1.23 -13.78 -0.77
C SER A 102 2.03 -12.63 -0.15
N GLY A 103 3.05 -12.93 0.65
CA GLY A 103 3.80 -11.93 1.41
C GLY A 103 3.22 -11.60 2.78
N ASP A 104 2.15 -12.28 3.19
CA ASP A 104 1.60 -12.18 4.54
C ASP A 104 2.60 -12.75 5.56
N LEU A 105 2.90 -11.98 6.60
CA LEU A 105 3.85 -12.33 7.64
C LEU A 105 3.10 -12.59 8.96
N GLU A 106 3.43 -13.69 9.60
CA GLU A 106 3.03 -13.96 10.98
C GLU A 106 4.24 -14.33 11.83
N MET A 107 4.38 -13.72 13.01
CA MET A 107 5.34 -14.15 14.03
C MET A 107 4.59 -14.46 15.31
N GLN A 108 4.89 -15.60 15.93
CA GLN A 108 4.31 -15.97 17.21
C GLN A 108 5.40 -16.23 18.24
N SER A 109 5.20 -15.69 19.44
CA SER A 109 6.02 -15.93 20.63
C SER A 109 5.14 -15.87 21.88
N GLY A 110 5.68 -16.23 23.05
CA GLY A 110 4.90 -16.23 24.29
C GLY A 110 4.38 -14.85 24.71
N SER A 111 5.10 -13.77 24.39
CA SER A 111 4.79 -12.40 24.81
C SER A 111 4.39 -11.46 23.66
N LEU A 112 4.66 -11.85 22.40
CA LEU A 112 4.54 -11.00 21.21
C LEU A 112 4.03 -11.80 20.00
N ASN A 113 2.94 -11.33 19.40
CA ASN A 113 2.44 -11.84 18.13
C ASN A 113 2.44 -10.71 17.08
N LEU A 114 2.99 -10.95 15.90
CA LEU A 114 3.02 -9.99 14.79
C LEU A 114 2.18 -10.51 13.64
N LYS A 115 1.40 -9.62 13.01
CA LYS A 115 0.72 -9.86 11.75
C LYS A 115 0.94 -8.69 10.81
N GLY A 116 1.44 -8.95 9.62
CA GLY A 116 1.83 -7.91 8.70
C GLY A 116 2.07 -8.41 7.29
N SER A 117 2.77 -7.61 6.50
CA SER A 117 3.19 -7.97 5.14
C SER A 117 4.64 -7.59 4.88
N MET A 118 5.24 -8.25 3.90
CA MET A 118 6.60 -7.96 3.44
C MET A 118 6.58 -7.10 2.17
N ASP A 119 7.34 -6.00 2.19
CA ASP A 119 7.72 -5.26 1.01
C ASP A 119 9.09 -5.77 0.51
N LYS A 120 9.07 -6.55 -0.59
CA LYS A 120 10.29 -7.11 -1.20
C LYS A 120 11.30 -6.05 -1.60
N THR A 121 10.83 -4.90 -2.10
CA THR A 121 11.72 -3.89 -2.69
C THR A 121 12.53 -3.15 -1.66
N ARG A 122 12.03 -3.09 -0.41
CA ARG A 122 12.63 -2.34 0.68
C ARG A 122 13.19 -3.21 1.80
N GLU A 123 13.14 -4.54 1.65
CA GLU A 123 13.47 -5.51 2.70
C GLU A 123 12.84 -5.11 4.05
N ARG A 124 11.56 -4.74 4.01
CA ARG A 124 10.82 -4.17 5.13
C ARG A 124 9.59 -5.03 5.41
N LEU A 125 9.33 -5.26 6.68
CA LEU A 125 8.10 -5.85 7.18
C LEU A 125 7.33 -4.78 7.94
N GLU A 126 6.01 -4.76 7.82
CA GLU A 126 5.17 -3.85 8.60
C GLU A 126 3.81 -4.44 8.88
N GLY A 127 3.18 -3.98 9.96
CA GLY A 127 1.86 -4.48 10.35
C GLY A 127 1.51 -4.12 11.78
N MET A 128 0.73 -5.00 12.41
CA MET A 128 0.24 -4.85 13.77
C MET A 128 0.81 -5.93 14.69
N ALA A 129 1.26 -5.50 15.85
CA ALA A 129 1.76 -6.33 16.93
C ALA A 129 0.73 -6.39 18.06
N VAL A 130 0.44 -7.60 18.53
CA VAL A 130 -0.30 -7.84 19.76
C VAL A 130 0.72 -8.23 20.82
N VAL A 131 0.93 -7.35 21.79
CA VAL A 131 1.86 -7.55 22.90
C VAL A 131 1.09 -7.77 24.17
N ARG A 132 1.52 -8.72 25.01
CA ARG A 132 0.82 -9.07 26.25
C ARG A 132 0.66 -7.89 27.23
N ASP A 133 1.58 -6.92 27.20
CA ASP A 133 1.59 -5.74 28.06
C ASP A 133 0.83 -4.54 27.47
N ALA A 134 0.33 -4.65 26.24
CA ALA A 134 -0.40 -3.59 25.55
C ALA A 134 -1.92 -3.85 25.60
N SER A 135 -2.69 -2.78 25.82
CA SER A 135 -4.16 -2.84 25.84
C SER A 135 -4.79 -2.96 24.44
N SER A 136 -4.04 -2.65 23.39
CA SER A 136 -4.48 -2.68 22.00
C SER A 136 -3.35 -3.12 21.08
N PRO A 137 -3.65 -3.66 19.88
CA PRO A 137 -2.64 -3.87 18.86
C PRO A 137 -1.90 -2.55 18.56
N ILE A 138 -0.57 -2.62 18.46
CA ILE A 138 0.30 -1.49 18.16
C ILE A 138 0.94 -1.69 16.79
N PRO A 139 1.21 -0.62 16.01
CA PRO A 139 1.91 -0.80 14.76
C PRO A 139 3.36 -1.24 15.01
N PHE A 140 3.93 -1.96 14.04
CA PHE A 140 5.35 -2.29 14.01
C PHE A 140 5.93 -2.06 12.62
N SER A 141 7.25 -1.88 12.58
CA SER A 141 8.05 -2.03 11.37
C SER A 141 9.29 -2.86 11.67
N CYS A 142 9.76 -3.62 10.69
CA CYS A 142 10.96 -4.44 10.81
C CYS A 142 11.83 -4.22 9.58
N PHE A 143 13.12 -4.00 9.78
CA PHE A 143 14.07 -3.73 8.71
C PHE A 143 15.20 -4.73 8.74
N LYS A 144 15.56 -5.25 7.57
CA LYS A 144 16.75 -6.10 7.44
C LYS A 144 18.01 -5.23 7.55
N ILE A 145 18.92 -5.63 8.43
CA ILE A 145 20.17 -4.89 8.70
C ILE A 145 21.43 -5.70 8.43
N GLY A 146 21.29 -7.01 8.20
CA GLY A 146 22.43 -7.89 7.98
C GLY A 146 22.02 -9.26 7.46
N THR A 147 23.01 -9.99 6.96
CA THR A 147 22.86 -11.39 6.58
C THR A 147 22.98 -12.29 7.81
N PHE A 148 22.39 -13.48 7.73
CA PHE A 148 22.50 -14.47 8.79
C PHE A 148 23.94 -14.96 8.85
N GLN A 149 24.63 -14.67 9.95
CA GLN A 149 25.90 -15.29 10.26
C GLN A 149 25.64 -16.42 11.24
N ALA A 150 25.60 -17.65 10.74
CA ALA A 150 25.71 -18.83 11.60
C ALA A 150 27.01 -18.66 12.37
N GLY A 151 26.92 -18.50 13.70
CA GLY A 151 28.11 -18.42 14.55
C GLY A 151 29.02 -19.60 14.21
N LYS A 152 30.27 -19.30 13.86
CA LYS A 152 31.32 -20.30 13.68
C LYS A 152 31.57 -21.07 14.98
#